data_AF-A0A248VU43-F1
#
_entry.id   AF-A0A248VU43-F1
#
_cell.length_a   1.000
_cell.length_b   1.000
_cell.length_c   1.000
_cell.angle_alpha   90.00
_cell.angle_beta   90.00
_cell.angle_gamma   90.00
#
_symmetry.space_group_name_H-M   'P 1'
#
loop_
_entity.id
_entity.type
_entity.pdbx_description
1 polymer ?
#
loop_
_entity_poly.entity_id
_entity_poly.type
_entity_poly.pdbx_seq_one_letter_code
_entity_poly.pdbx_strand_id
1 'polypeptide(L)'
;MTLSDSASERSTGTRYYDGRSAAAHAATLRWSDAFLSIDGMAGELAVWPRARLVVGEPDPEGRITLSCRGEPGRVSMDAAALPARIVPPRMRRRQYLGWLAVGAAASALAFVLVM
;
A
#
# COMPACT_ATOMS: atom_id res chain seq x y z
N MET A 1 -10.74 0.98 -41.45
CA MET A 1 -11.00 1.53 -40.10
C MET A 1 -10.28 0.64 -39.11
N THR A 2 -9.06 1.03 -38.76
CA THR A 2 -8.23 0.38 -37.74
C THR A 2 -8.81 0.72 -36.38
N LEU A 3 -9.45 -0.26 -35.73
CA LEU A 3 -9.89 -0.14 -34.35
C LEU A 3 -8.64 -0.16 -33.46
N SER A 4 -8.23 1.06 -33.10
CA SER A 4 -7.42 1.46 -31.96
C SER A 4 -7.04 0.32 -31.00
N ASP A 5 -5.81 -0.16 -31.16
CA ASP A 5 -5.06 -1.02 -30.25
C ASP A 5 -4.65 -0.22 -28.99
N SER A 6 -5.63 0.32 -28.26
CA SER A 6 -5.43 1.22 -27.10
C SER A 6 -5.77 0.54 -25.78
N ALA A 7 -6.00 -0.76 -25.79
CA ALA A 7 -6.30 -1.53 -24.59
C ALA A 7 -5.00 -2.03 -23.95
N SER A 8 -4.32 -1.12 -23.25
CA SER A 8 -3.47 -1.46 -22.12
C SER A 8 -2.26 -2.33 -22.49
N GLU A 9 -1.18 -1.66 -22.92
CA GLU A 9 0.11 -2.03 -22.34
C GLU A 9 -0.09 -2.02 -20.82
N ARG A 10 -0.39 -3.22 -20.28
CA ARG A 10 -0.40 -3.51 -18.86
C ARG A 10 1.01 -3.23 -18.39
N SER A 11 1.29 -1.97 -18.09
CA SER A 11 2.63 -1.56 -17.71
C SER A 11 2.88 -2.17 -16.33
N THR A 12 3.59 -3.30 -16.39
CA THR A 12 4.16 -4.09 -15.29
C THR A 12 5.18 -3.28 -14.48
N GLY A 13 5.51 -2.08 -14.96
CA GLY A 13 6.36 -1.12 -14.27
C GLY A 13 5.73 -0.56 -13.00
N THR A 14 6.62 -0.10 -12.12
CA THR A 14 6.24 0.62 -10.91
C THR A 14 5.69 2.00 -11.25
N ARG A 15 4.57 2.36 -10.63
CA ARG A 15 3.89 3.65 -10.84
C ARG A 15 3.79 4.42 -9.54
N TYR A 16 4.25 5.66 -9.55
CA TYR A 16 4.07 6.62 -8.46
C TYR A 16 2.89 7.53 -8.75
N TYR A 17 2.08 7.80 -7.73
CA TYR A 17 1.02 8.78 -7.74
C TYR A 17 1.30 9.78 -6.63
N ASP A 18 1.35 11.06 -6.96
CA ASP A 18 1.74 12.16 -6.05
C ASP A 18 0.64 12.57 -5.06
N GLY A 19 -0.57 12.03 -5.22
CA GLY A 19 -1.73 12.36 -4.39
C GLY A 19 -2.31 13.76 -4.65
N ARG A 20 -1.76 14.52 -5.59
CA ARG A 20 -2.27 15.84 -6.02
C ARG A 20 -3.04 15.73 -7.34
N SER A 21 -2.69 14.75 -8.16
CA SER A 21 -3.35 14.46 -9.42
C SER A 21 -3.66 12.97 -9.55
N ALA A 22 -4.50 12.65 -10.54
CA ALA A 22 -4.72 11.26 -10.94
C ALA A 22 -3.60 10.72 -11.87
N ALA A 23 -2.56 11.52 -12.13
CA ALA A 23 -1.48 11.13 -13.03
C ALA A 23 -0.62 10.03 -12.39
N ALA A 24 -0.27 9.04 -13.22
CA ALA A 24 0.69 8.00 -12.87
C ALA A 24 2.04 8.34 -13.47
N HIS A 25 3.07 8.38 -12.65
CA HIS A 25 4.44 8.59 -13.07
C HIS A 25 5.18 7.26 -13.07
N ALA A 26 5.85 6.92 -14.17
CA ALA A 26 6.79 5.81 -14.17
C ALA A 26 7.88 6.08 -13.13
N ALA A 27 8.11 5.13 -12.24
CA ALA A 27 9.04 5.28 -11.14
C ALA A 27 9.92 4.05 -10.97
N THR A 28 11.12 4.27 -10.47
CA THR A 28 12.08 3.27 -10.02
C THR A 28 12.20 3.37 -8.51
N LEU A 29 12.29 2.23 -7.83
CA LEU A 29 12.41 2.18 -6.38
C LEU A 29 13.82 1.81 -5.98
N ARG A 30 14.40 2.60 -5.07
CA ARG A 30 15.68 2.29 -4.45
C ARG A 30 15.50 2.14 -2.95
N TRP A 31 15.79 0.95 -2.47
CA TRP A 31 15.67 0.60 -1.07
C TRP A 31 16.99 0.80 -0.36
N SER A 32 16.95 1.51 0.77
CA SER A 32 18.03 1.55 1.76
C SER A 32 17.52 1.01 3.09
N ASP A 33 18.40 0.94 4.09
CA ASP A 33 18.03 0.47 5.42
C ASP A 33 17.03 1.43 6.12
N ALA A 34 17.13 2.73 5.84
CA ALA A 34 16.32 3.77 6.50
C ALA A 34 15.20 4.33 5.60
N PHE A 35 15.38 4.31 4.28
CA PHE A 35 14.51 5.02 3.34
C PHE A 35 14.18 4.19 2.09
N LEU A 36 13.04 4.50 1.50
CA LEU A 36 12.67 4.15 0.14
C LEU A 36 12.74 5.43 -0.70
N SER A 37 13.67 5.48 -1.65
CA SER A 37 13.69 6.54 -2.67
C SER A 37 12.87 6.11 -3.87
N ILE A 38 12.07 7.05 -4.37
CA ILE A 38 11.18 6.89 -5.52
C ILE A 38 11.69 7.85 -6.59
N ASP A 39 12.30 7.31 -7.63
CA ASP A 39 12.92 8.09 -8.69
C ASP A 39 12.08 8.03 -9.96
N GLY A 40 11.77 9.17 -10.54
CA GLY A 40 11.12 9.30 -11.84
C GLY A 40 12.11 9.58 -12.96
N MET A 41 11.59 9.74 -14.18
CA MET A 41 12.41 10.08 -15.35
C MET A 41 13.19 11.40 -15.21
N ALA A 42 12.64 12.37 -14.47
CA ALA A 42 13.21 13.70 -14.28
C ALA A 42 14.03 13.84 -12.97
N GLY A 43 14.24 12.75 -12.22
CA GLY A 43 14.93 12.75 -10.93
C GLY A 43 14.07 12.22 -9.79
N GLU A 44 14.51 12.47 -8.56
CA GLU A 44 13.85 12.00 -7.34
C GLU A 44 12.44 12.61 -7.19
N LEU A 45 11.43 11.75 -7.06
CA LEU A 45 10.02 12.14 -6.87
C LEU A 45 9.68 12.24 -5.39
N ALA A 46 10.17 11.31 -4.57
CA ALA A 46 9.92 11.26 -3.14
C ALA A 46 10.91 10.36 -2.40
N VAL A 47 11.12 10.64 -1.12
CA VAL A 47 11.86 9.79 -0.19
C VAL A 47 11.00 9.47 1.02
N TRP A 48 10.72 8.19 1.24
CA TRP A 48 9.85 7.73 2.31
C TRP A 48 10.64 7.02 3.40
N PRO A 49 10.52 7.43 4.68
CA PRO A 49 11.13 6.70 5.79
C PRO A 49 10.54 5.29 5.90
N ARG A 50 11.39 4.26 5.96
CA ARG A 50 10.93 2.86 6.05
C ARG A 50 10.05 2.58 7.25
N ALA A 51 10.32 3.24 8.38
CA ALA A 51 9.53 3.12 9.60
C ALA A 51 8.07 3.59 9.44
N ARG A 52 7.76 4.38 8.39
CA ARG A 52 6.43 4.92 8.11
C ARG A 52 5.77 4.29 6.88
N LEU A 53 6.44 3.33 6.22
CA LEU A 53 5.89 2.63 5.08
C LEU A 53 4.74 1.71 5.50
N VAL A 54 3.66 1.77 4.74
CA VAL A 54 2.50 0.90 4.84
C VAL A 54 2.37 0.15 3.54
N VAL A 55 2.47 -1.18 3.62
CA VAL A 55 2.27 -2.09 2.50
C VAL A 55 0.80 -2.50 2.50
N GLY A 56 0.11 -2.17 1.40
CA GLY A 56 -1.25 -2.61 1.13
C GLY A 56 -1.32 -4.10 0.82
N GLU A 57 -2.55 -4.63 0.84
CA GLU A 57 -2.79 -6.01 0.46
C GLU A 57 -2.51 -6.20 -1.04
N PRO A 58 -1.97 -7.35 -1.46
CA PRO A 58 -1.86 -7.66 -2.88
C PRO A 58 -3.26 -7.76 -3.51
N ASP A 59 -3.44 -7.04 -4.61
CA ASP A 59 -4.63 -7.15 -5.46
C ASP A 59 -4.68 -8.53 -6.14
N PRO A 60 -5.83 -8.97 -6.69
CA PRO A 60 -5.95 -10.24 -7.43
C PRO A 60 -4.93 -10.36 -8.58
N GLU A 61 -4.49 -9.24 -9.12
CA GLU A 61 -3.47 -9.12 -10.17
C GLU A 61 -2.03 -9.19 -9.62
N GLY A 62 -1.85 -9.44 -8.32
CA GLY A 62 -0.54 -9.54 -7.68
C GLY A 62 0.16 -8.20 -7.49
N ARG A 63 -0.53 -7.07 -7.66
CA ARG A 63 0.04 -5.74 -7.42
C ARG A 63 -0.15 -5.34 -5.96
N ILE A 64 0.86 -4.69 -5.39
CA ILE A 64 0.78 -4.10 -4.06
C ILE A 64 0.84 -2.59 -4.18
N THR A 65 0.17 -1.93 -3.23
CA THR A 65 0.26 -0.48 -3.06
C THR A 65 1.10 -0.16 -1.84
N LEU A 66 2.18 0.59 -2.02
CA LEU A 66 2.96 1.19 -0.94
C LEU A 66 2.49 2.61 -0.70
N SER A 67 2.35 2.99 0.56
CA SER A 67 2.09 4.37 0.97
C SER A 67 2.97 4.72 2.16
N CYS A 68 3.21 6.01 2.38
CA CYS A 68 3.94 6.49 3.54
C CYS A 68 2.98 7.24 4.47
N ARG A 69 2.92 6.85 5.73
CA ARG A 69 2.03 7.49 6.71
C ARG A 69 2.39 8.97 6.84
N GLY A 70 1.44 9.85 6.56
CA GLY A 70 1.59 11.31 6.68
C GLY A 70 2.19 11.99 5.45
N GLU A 71 2.48 11.25 4.37
CA GLU A 71 2.85 11.81 3.08
C GLU A 71 1.71 11.60 2.08
N PRO A 72 1.38 12.61 1.25
CA PRO A 72 0.52 12.38 0.11
C PRO A 72 1.30 11.58 -0.95
N GLY A 73 0.81 10.40 -1.27
CA GLY A 73 1.34 9.61 -2.39
C GLY A 73 1.19 8.12 -2.20
N ARG A 74 1.19 7.40 -3.33
CA ARG A 74 1.11 5.95 -3.37
C ARG A 74 1.97 5.41 -4.51
N VAL A 75 2.60 4.27 -4.29
CA VAL A 75 3.35 3.53 -5.31
C VAL A 75 2.64 2.22 -5.55
N SER A 76 2.29 1.92 -6.80
CA SER A 76 1.80 0.60 -7.20
C SER A 76 2.89 -0.16 -7.91
N MET A 77 3.22 -1.34 -7.41
CA MET A 77 4.24 -2.23 -7.99
C MET A 77 3.81 -3.69 -7.91
N ASP A 78 4.55 -4.57 -8.59
CA ASP A 78 4.36 -6.02 -8.45
C ASP A 78 4.79 -6.49 -7.05
N ALA A 79 3.99 -7.35 -6.41
CA ALA A 79 4.30 -7.95 -5.12
C ALA A 79 5.61 -8.77 -5.17
N ALA A 80 5.91 -9.42 -6.29
CA ALA A 80 7.14 -10.19 -6.49
C ALA A 80 8.39 -9.32 -6.51
N ALA A 81 8.25 -8.04 -6.87
CA ALA A 81 9.34 -7.07 -6.86
C ALA A 81 9.55 -6.43 -5.47
N LEU A 82 8.75 -6.79 -4.46
CA LEU A 82 8.97 -6.35 -3.09
C LEU A 82 10.13 -7.14 -2.46
N PRO A 83 11.20 -6.48 -1.97
CA PRO A 83 12.26 -7.19 -1.27
C PRO A 83 11.72 -7.95 -0.04
N ALA A 84 12.07 -9.23 0.08
CA ALA A 84 11.61 -10.14 1.15
C ALA A 84 11.87 -9.61 2.59
N ARG A 85 12.80 -8.66 2.75
CA ARG A 85 13.11 -7.99 4.03
C ARG A 85 12.13 -6.86 4.41
N ILE A 86 11.10 -6.58 3.61
CA ILE A 86 10.15 -5.48 3.85
C ILE A 86 8.83 -5.97 4.46
N VAL A 87 8.64 -7.26 4.68
CA VAL A 87 7.45 -7.77 5.38
C VAL A 87 7.44 -7.18 6.80
N PRO A 88 6.58 -6.20 7.12
CA PRO A 88 6.50 -5.69 8.48
C PRO A 88 5.83 -6.77 9.33
N PRO A 89 6.09 -6.83 10.65
CA PRO A 89 5.33 -7.72 11.52
C PRO A 89 3.85 -7.35 11.40
N ARG A 90 3.00 -8.36 11.13
CA ARG A 90 1.54 -8.30 11.01
C ARG A 90 0.89 -7.54 12.18
N MET A 91 0.87 -6.21 12.13
CA MET A 91 0.35 -5.37 13.22
C MET A 91 -1.19 -5.26 13.17
N ARG A 92 -1.80 -5.51 12.00
CA ARG A 92 -3.25 -5.50 11.79
C ARG A 92 -4.01 -6.56 12.61
N ARG A 93 -3.36 -7.68 12.99
CA ARG A 93 -4.01 -8.77 13.74
C ARG A 93 -4.43 -8.35 15.15
N ARG A 94 -3.66 -7.47 15.81
CA ARG A 94 -3.97 -7.00 17.18
C ARG A 94 -5.15 -6.03 17.22
N GLN A 95 -5.29 -5.16 16.21
CA GLN A 95 -6.43 -4.23 16.16
C GLN A 95 -7.76 -4.97 15.95
N TYR A 96 -7.82 -5.96 15.06
CA TYR A 96 -9.01 -6.80 14.88
C TYR A 96 -9.38 -7.60 16.14
N LEU A 97 -8.40 -8.13 16.86
CA LEU A 97 -8.62 -8.80 18.15
C LEU A 97 -9.21 -7.85 19.21
N GLY A 98 -8.75 -6.59 19.25
CA GLY A 98 -9.32 -5.59 20.14
C GLY A 98 -10.79 -5.29 19.85
N TRP A 99 -11.15 -5.16 18.57
CA TRP A 99 -12.55 -4.95 18.17
C TRP A 99 -13.45 -6.15 18.48
N LEU A 100 -12.97 -7.38 18.32
CA LEU A 100 -13.72 -8.59 18.68
C LEU A 100 -13.98 -8.67 20.19
N ALA A 101 -13.00 -8.30 21.02
CA ALA A 101 -13.17 -8.29 22.48
C ALA A 101 -14.23 -7.25 22.92
N VAL A 102 -14.24 -6.06 22.30
CA VAL A 102 -15.25 -5.03 22.58
C VAL A 102 -16.65 -5.51 22.17
N GLY A 103 -16.79 -6.14 20.99
CA GLY A 103 -18.07 -6.69 20.53
C GLY A 103 -18.60 -7.80 21.44
N ALA A 104 -17.74 -8.69 21.91
CA ALA A 104 -18.11 -9.76 22.84
C ALA A 104 -18.55 -9.21 24.21
N ALA A 105 -17.83 -8.21 24.75
CA ALA A 105 -18.17 -7.59 26.03
C ALA A 105 -19.52 -6.85 25.98
N ALA A 106 -19.78 -6.10 24.92
CA ALA A 106 -21.07 -5.41 24.74
C ALA A 106 -22.24 -6.40 24.63
N SER A 107 -22.03 -7.51 23.92
CA SER A 107 -23.05 -8.56 23.78
C SER A 107 -23.36 -9.21 25.13
N ALA A 108 -22.35 -9.58 25.91
CA ALA A 108 -22.54 -10.18 27.23
C ALA A 108 -23.28 -9.24 28.19
N LEU A 109 -22.96 -7.93 28.17
CA LEU A 109 -23.64 -6.95 29.02
C LEU A 109 -25.14 -6.82 28.68
N ALA A 110 -25.48 -6.86 27.40
CA ALA A 110 -26.88 -6.81 26.95
C ALA A 110 -27.67 -8.04 27.43
N PHE A 111 -27.07 -9.23 27.39
CA PHE A 111 -27.71 -10.45 27.89
C PHE A 111 -27.97 -10.42 29.41
N VAL A 112 -27.08 -9.81 30.19
CA VAL A 112 -27.25 -9.67 31.65
C VAL A 112 -28.34 -8.65 32.01
N LEU A 113 -28.53 -7.60 31.20
CA LEU A 113 -29.54 -6.57 31.44
C LEU A 113 -30.96 -6.98 31.06
N VAL A 114 -31.13 -8.02 30.23
CA VAL A 114 -32.43 -8.52 29.76
C VAL A 114 -32.97 -9.66 30.63
N MET A 115 -32.11 -10.32 31.43
CA MET A 115 -32.53 -11.24 32.50
C MET A 115 -32.85 -10.48 33.78
#